data_AF-A0A848IWV9-F1
#
_entry.id   AF-A0A848IWV9-F1
#
_cell.length_a   1.000
_cell.length_b   1.000
_cell.length_c   1.000
_cell.angle_alpha   90.00
_cell.angle_beta   90.00
_cell.angle_gamma   90.00
#
_symmetry.space_group_name_H-M   'P 1'
#
loop_
_entity.id
_entity.type
_entity.pdbx_description
1 polymer ?
#
loop_
_entity_poly.entity_id
_entity_poly.type
_entity_poly.pdbx_seq_one_letter_code
_entity_poly.pdbx_strand_id
1 'polypeptide(L)'
;MEAYNPERGPEPESWLELDEQERILLIETWHRVARIKLPNLTAHAALHVIVENQIALDLEPVVRAMDRLGKQGLTRHDAIHAIGSVVAENLFGILKADQNDDAAASQARYYAAVERLTAVSWRRGEQ
;
A
#
# COMPACT_ATOMS: atom_id res chain seq x y z
N MET A 1 -11.51 -0.72 -15.78
CA MET A 1 -11.52 0.65 -15.18
C MET A 1 -10.67 1.60 -16.04
N GLU A 2 -11.04 2.88 -16.18
CA GLU A 2 -10.31 3.85 -17.05
C GLU A 2 -9.50 4.93 -16.30
N ALA A 3 -9.83 5.21 -15.04
CA ALA A 3 -9.13 6.21 -14.23
C ALA A 3 -9.03 5.78 -12.78
N TYR A 4 -7.88 6.06 -12.17
CA TYR A 4 -7.61 5.83 -10.75
C TYR A 4 -7.67 7.14 -9.96
N ASN A 5 -8.13 7.06 -8.71
CA ASN A 5 -8.10 8.16 -7.75
C ASN A 5 -7.79 7.59 -6.35
N PRO A 6 -6.62 7.86 -5.75
CA PRO A 6 -6.25 7.29 -4.45
C PRO A 6 -7.14 7.79 -3.30
N GLU A 7 -7.91 8.87 -3.50
CA GLU A 7 -8.90 9.35 -2.52
C GLU A 7 -10.22 8.58 -2.57
N ARG A 8 -10.44 7.78 -3.62
CA ARG A 8 -11.64 6.95 -3.79
C ARG A 8 -11.21 5.57 -4.26
N GLY A 9 -11.21 4.62 -3.32
CA GLY A 9 -10.77 3.26 -3.60
C GLY A 9 -11.44 2.68 -4.84
N PRO A 10 -10.69 1.95 -5.68
CA PRO A 10 -11.26 1.32 -6.85
C PRO A 10 -12.29 0.27 -6.43
N GLU A 11 -13.25 -0.03 -7.33
CA GLU A 11 -14.15 -1.15 -7.12
C GLU A 11 -13.34 -2.47 -7.22
N PRO A 12 -13.42 -3.38 -6.22
CA PRO A 12 -12.54 -4.56 -6.15
C PRO A 12 -12.55 -5.46 -7.38
N GLU A 13 -13.70 -5.82 -7.93
CA GLU A 13 -13.80 -6.73 -9.08
C GLU A 13 -13.14 -6.09 -10.31
N SER A 14 -13.53 -4.85 -10.63
CA SER A 14 -12.97 -4.06 -11.73
C SER A 14 -11.46 -3.81 -11.58
N TRP A 15 -10.95 -3.73 -10.35
CA TRP A 15 -9.52 -3.59 -10.09
C TRP A 15 -8.77 -4.91 -10.30
N LEU A 16 -9.36 -6.02 -9.86
CA LEU A 16 -8.77 -7.35 -9.95
C LEU A 16 -8.80 -7.94 -11.38
N GLU A 17 -9.66 -7.43 -12.25
CA GLU A 17 -9.69 -7.78 -13.68
C GLU A 17 -8.51 -7.21 -14.49
N LEU A 18 -7.92 -6.09 -14.05
CA LEU A 18 -6.80 -5.45 -14.75
C LEU A 18 -5.52 -6.29 -14.67
N ASP A 19 -4.64 -6.15 -15.65
CA ASP A 19 -3.28 -6.63 -15.50
C ASP A 19 -2.45 -5.75 -14.54
N GLU A 20 -1.33 -6.27 -14.05
CA GLU A 20 -0.46 -5.52 -13.12
C GLU A 20 0.07 -4.21 -13.74
N GLN A 21 0.43 -4.24 -15.02
CA GLN A 21 1.00 -3.09 -15.70
C GLN A 21 -0.04 -1.99 -15.96
N GLU A 22 -1.30 -2.36 -16.22
CA GLU A 22 -2.46 -1.48 -16.31
C GLU A 22 -2.72 -0.78 -14.98
N ARG A 23 -2.72 -1.52 -13.86
CA ARG A 23 -2.85 -0.92 -12.51
C ARG A 23 -1.75 0.09 -12.23
N ILE A 24 -0.50 -0.27 -12.53
CA ILE A 24 0.65 0.63 -12.39
C ILE A 24 0.44 1.89 -13.25
N LEU A 25 0.08 1.72 -14.53
CA LEU A 25 -0.10 2.83 -15.46
C LEU A 25 -1.20 3.80 -15.00
N LEU A 26 -2.31 3.29 -14.46
CA LEU A 26 -3.38 4.12 -13.92
C LEU A 26 -2.90 5.01 -12.77
N ILE A 27 -2.12 4.44 -11.84
CA ILE A 27 -1.55 5.18 -10.70
C ILE A 27 -0.49 6.18 -11.17
N GLU A 28 0.39 5.79 -12.10
CA GLU A 28 1.36 6.71 -12.69
C GLU A 28 0.67 7.91 -13.37
N THR A 29 -0.39 7.62 -14.12
CA THR A 29 -1.17 8.63 -14.85
C THR A 29 -1.78 9.63 -13.89
N TRP A 30 -2.38 9.17 -12.79
CA TRP A 30 -2.92 10.06 -11.77
C TRP A 30 -1.86 10.99 -11.18
N HIS A 31 -0.69 10.46 -10.79
CA HIS A 31 0.41 11.27 -10.23
C HIS A 31 0.97 12.29 -11.23
N ARG A 32 1.08 11.90 -12.52
CA ARG A 32 1.51 12.82 -13.60
C ARG A 32 0.51 13.95 -13.80
N VAL A 33 -0.79 13.64 -13.86
CA VAL A 33 -1.86 14.64 -13.99
C VAL A 33 -1.91 15.56 -12.78
N ALA A 34 -1.71 15.03 -11.57
CA ALA A 34 -1.60 15.80 -10.33
C ALA A 34 -0.30 16.61 -10.21
N ARG A 35 0.64 16.44 -11.16
CA ARG A 35 1.96 17.11 -11.21
C ARG A 35 2.81 16.87 -9.96
N ILE A 36 2.65 15.71 -9.33
CA ILE A 36 3.45 15.30 -8.17
C ILE A 36 4.79 14.77 -8.68
N LYS A 37 5.90 15.40 -8.27
CA LYS A 37 7.25 14.97 -8.66
C LYS A 37 7.76 13.90 -7.69
N LEU A 38 8.06 12.71 -8.22
CA LEU A 38 8.57 11.57 -7.46
C LEU A 38 9.92 11.12 -8.02
N PRO A 39 10.89 10.67 -7.18
CA PRO A 39 12.19 10.21 -7.67
C PRO A 39 12.11 8.98 -8.57
N ASN A 40 11.23 8.03 -8.25
CA ASN A 40 10.94 6.85 -9.08
C ASN A 40 9.42 6.60 -9.08
N LEU A 41 8.77 7.07 -10.15
CA LEU A 41 7.32 7.00 -10.28
C LEU A 41 6.80 5.57 -10.35
N THR A 42 7.48 4.69 -11.08
CA THR A 42 7.05 3.30 -11.27
C THR A 42 7.15 2.51 -9.98
N ALA A 43 8.24 2.66 -9.21
CA ALA A 43 8.38 2.01 -7.91
C ALA A 43 7.31 2.50 -6.91
N HIS A 44 7.01 3.81 -6.92
CA HIS A 44 5.93 4.37 -6.10
C HIS A 44 4.56 3.80 -6.50
N ALA A 45 4.27 3.74 -7.79
CA ALA A 45 3.02 3.17 -8.30
C ALA A 45 2.90 1.67 -7.95
N ALA A 46 3.97 0.90 -8.05
CA ALA A 46 3.97 -0.51 -7.67
C ALA A 46 3.62 -0.72 -6.18
N LEU A 47 4.12 0.13 -5.28
CA LEU A 47 3.75 0.07 -3.85
C LEU A 47 2.26 0.36 -3.62
N HIS A 48 1.68 1.32 -4.36
CA HIS A 48 0.22 1.53 -4.34
C HIS A 48 -0.52 0.30 -4.82
N VAL A 49 -0.09 -0.32 -5.93
CA VAL A 49 -0.74 -1.54 -6.46
C VAL A 49 -0.75 -2.65 -5.42
N ILE A 50 0.35 -2.87 -4.70
CA ILE A 50 0.40 -3.91 -3.65
C ILE A 50 -0.67 -3.64 -2.58
N VAL A 51 -0.79 -2.40 -2.10
CA VAL A 51 -1.78 -2.05 -1.07
C VAL A 51 -3.21 -2.14 -1.61
N GLU A 52 -3.47 -1.64 -2.83
CA GLU A 52 -4.80 -1.71 -3.44
C GLU A 52 -5.23 -3.16 -3.72
N ASN A 53 -4.30 -4.03 -4.13
CA ASN A 53 -4.57 -5.46 -4.28
C ASN A 53 -4.95 -6.09 -2.95
N GLN A 54 -4.25 -5.76 -1.86
CA GLN A 54 -4.58 -6.27 -0.53
C GLN A 54 -5.97 -5.82 -0.07
N ILE A 55 -6.35 -4.57 -0.35
CA ILE A 55 -7.69 -4.06 -0.04
C ILE A 55 -8.75 -4.77 -0.90
N ALA A 56 -8.51 -4.90 -2.21
CA ALA A 56 -9.44 -5.55 -3.13
C ALA A 56 -9.64 -7.04 -2.85
N LEU A 57 -8.60 -7.72 -2.32
CA LEU A 57 -8.64 -9.12 -1.88
C LEU A 57 -9.19 -9.30 -0.45
N ASP A 58 -9.68 -8.23 0.16
CA ASP A 58 -10.21 -8.21 1.54
C ASP A 58 -9.22 -8.75 2.58
N LEU A 59 -7.94 -8.37 2.45
CA LEU A 59 -6.92 -8.73 3.41
C LEU A 59 -7.17 -7.99 4.73
N GLU A 60 -7.82 -8.70 5.65
CA GLU A 60 -8.36 -8.14 6.89
C GLU A 60 -7.45 -7.16 7.65
N PRO A 61 -6.15 -7.44 7.93
CA PRO A 61 -5.28 -6.49 8.64
C PRO A 61 -5.14 -5.14 7.90
N VAL A 62 -5.08 -5.18 6.57
CA VAL A 62 -4.92 -4.00 5.72
C VAL A 62 -6.23 -3.21 5.66
N VAL A 63 -7.37 -3.90 5.50
CA VAL A 63 -8.70 -3.27 5.53
C VAL A 63 -8.96 -2.58 6.87
N ARG A 64 -8.64 -3.24 7.99
CA ARG A 64 -8.74 -2.64 9.33
C ARG A 64 -7.81 -1.45 9.51
N ALA A 65 -6.57 -1.53 8.99
CA ALA A 65 -5.63 -0.42 9.03
C ALA A 65 -6.14 0.78 8.22
N MET A 66 -6.68 0.57 7.02
CA MET A 66 -7.26 1.65 6.20
C MET A 66 -8.40 2.38 6.92
N ASP A 67 -9.36 1.65 7.50
CA ASP A 67 -10.45 2.23 8.28
C ASP A 67 -9.94 3.00 9.51
N ARG A 68 -9.02 2.39 10.27
CA ARG A 68 -8.42 3.01 11.46
C ARG A 68 -7.67 4.30 11.12
N LEU A 69 -6.83 4.30 10.10
CA LEU A 69 -6.04 5.46 9.68
C LEU A 69 -6.94 6.59 9.16
N GLY A 70 -8.00 6.26 8.42
CA GLY A 70 -9.03 7.22 7.99
C GLY A 70 -9.74 7.87 9.18
N LYS A 71 -10.16 7.07 10.18
CA LYS A 71 -10.75 7.58 11.44
C LYS A 71 -9.80 8.46 12.25
N GLN A 72 -8.49 8.27 12.08
CA GLN A 72 -7.44 9.08 12.69
C GLN A 72 -7.06 10.32 11.84
N GLY A 73 -7.79 10.58 10.76
CA GLY A 73 -7.66 11.80 9.95
C GLY A 73 -6.53 11.76 8.92
N LEU A 74 -6.14 10.58 8.43
CA LEU A 74 -5.40 10.48 7.17
C LEU A 74 -6.38 10.52 5.99
N THR A 75 -5.94 11.12 4.88
CA THR A 75 -6.60 10.91 3.60
C THR A 75 -6.44 9.44 3.19
N ARG A 76 -7.26 8.96 2.25
CA ARG A 76 -7.10 7.58 1.78
C ARG A 76 -5.74 7.42 1.09
N HIS A 77 -5.30 8.44 0.35
CA HIS A 77 -3.99 8.46 -0.28
C HIS A 77 -2.83 8.37 0.74
N ASP A 78 -2.90 9.15 1.83
CA ASP A 78 -1.89 9.10 2.90
C ASP A 78 -1.91 7.76 3.63
N ALA A 79 -3.08 7.13 3.78
CA ALA A 79 -3.18 5.79 4.37
C ALA A 79 -2.55 4.72 3.47
N ILE A 80 -2.72 4.81 2.14
CA ILE A 80 -1.99 3.94 1.18
C ILE A 80 -0.48 4.11 1.36
N HIS A 81 0.01 5.35 1.47
CA HIS A 81 1.44 5.61 1.67
C HIS A 81 1.94 4.98 2.98
N ALA A 82 1.19 5.16 4.07
CA ALA A 82 1.57 4.64 5.38
C ALA A 82 1.60 3.09 5.41
N ILE A 83 0.67 2.41 4.73
CA ILE A 83 0.70 0.94 4.63
C ILE A 83 1.80 0.49 3.64
N GLY A 84 1.97 1.23 2.54
CA GLY A 84 2.99 0.95 1.52
C GLY A 84 4.42 1.06 2.05
N SER A 85 4.66 1.91 3.05
CA SER A 85 5.96 2.03 3.69
C SER A 85 6.26 0.82 4.60
N VAL A 86 5.26 0.24 5.26
CA VAL A 86 5.39 -1.06 5.96
C VAL A 86 5.64 -2.21 4.98
N VAL A 87 5.00 -2.20 3.80
CA VAL A 87 5.28 -3.16 2.71
C VAL A 87 6.74 -3.06 2.28
N ALA A 88 7.26 -1.85 2.07
CA ALA A 88 8.64 -1.64 1.65
C ALA A 88 9.65 -2.13 2.69
N GLU A 89 9.39 -1.90 3.99
CA GLU A 89 10.23 -2.41 5.08
C GLU A 89 10.23 -3.94 5.16
N ASN A 90 9.06 -4.55 5.00
CA ASN A 90 8.94 -6.01 4.97
C ASN A 90 9.69 -6.63 3.78
N LEU A 91 9.53 -6.05 2.58
CA LEU A 91 10.27 -6.48 1.39
C LEU A 91 11.78 -6.35 1.57
N PHE A 92 12.24 -5.25 2.16
CA PHE A 92 13.66 -5.07 2.46
C PHE A 92 14.19 -6.10 3.46
N GLY A 93 13.38 -6.44 4.48
CA GLY A 93 13.67 -7.53 5.40
C GLY A 93 13.81 -8.87 4.69
N ILE A 94 12.87 -9.22 3.82
CA ILE A 94 12.90 -10.44 2.99
C ILE A 94 14.16 -10.50 2.12
N LEU A 95 14.53 -9.40 1.47
CA LEU A 95 15.72 -9.33 0.61
C LEU A 95 17.04 -9.47 1.39
N LYS A 96 17.04 -9.15 2.69
CA LYS A 96 18.19 -9.31 3.58
C LYS A 96 18.23 -10.65 4.29
N ALA A 97 17.12 -11.38 4.33
CA ALA A 97 16.98 -12.59 5.11
C ALA A 97 17.83 -13.74 4.57
N ASP A 98 18.38 -14.52 5.48
CA ASP A 98 19.07 -15.77 5.23
C ASP A 98 18.08 -16.88 4.86
N GLN A 99 18.57 -18.03 4.36
CA GLN A 99 17.74 -19.18 3.94
C GLN A 99 16.88 -19.81 5.06
N ASN A 100 17.03 -19.37 6.31
CA ASN A 100 16.34 -19.90 7.49
C ASN A 100 15.14 -19.06 7.95
N ASP A 101 14.82 -17.95 7.27
CA ASP A 101 13.70 -17.11 7.68
C ASP A 101 12.37 -17.72 7.21
N ASP A 102 11.51 -18.05 8.18
CA ASP A 102 10.24 -18.73 7.93
C ASP A 102 9.22 -17.78 7.30
N ALA A 103 8.59 -18.21 6.19
CA ALA A 103 7.65 -17.39 5.45
C ALA A 103 6.42 -17.02 6.29
N ALA A 104 5.93 -17.93 7.14
CA ALA A 104 4.79 -17.66 8.01
C ALA A 104 5.14 -16.66 9.11
N ALA A 105 6.34 -16.76 9.70
CA ALA A 105 6.85 -15.78 10.64
C ALA A 105 7.02 -14.39 10.00
N SER A 106 7.54 -14.31 8.77
CA SER A 106 7.64 -13.07 8.01
C SER A 106 6.26 -12.43 7.77
N GLN A 107 5.29 -13.23 7.32
CA GLN A 107 3.90 -12.80 7.12
C GLN A 107 3.27 -12.28 8.42
N ALA A 108 3.46 -12.99 9.54
CA ALA A 108 2.93 -12.59 10.84
C ALA A 108 3.55 -11.27 11.34
N ARG A 109 4.86 -11.05 11.11
CA ARG A 109 5.54 -9.78 11.43
C ARG A 109 4.95 -8.63 10.62
N TYR A 110 4.74 -8.84 9.31
CA TYR A 110 4.11 -7.85 8.43
C TYR A 110 2.69 -7.49 8.91
N TYR A 111 1.83 -8.47 9.18
CA TYR A 111 0.47 -8.20 9.67
C TYR A 111 0.47 -7.46 11.00
N ALA A 112 1.35 -7.86 11.94
CA ALA A 112 1.46 -7.17 13.20
C ALA A 112 1.96 -5.72 13.05
N ALA A 113 2.84 -5.43 12.08
CA ALA A 113 3.29 -4.08 11.78
C ALA A 113 2.15 -3.21 11.20
N VAL A 114 1.41 -3.75 10.22
CA VAL A 114 0.21 -3.07 9.66
C VAL A 114 -0.82 -2.78 10.75
N GLU A 115 -1.04 -3.69 11.69
CA GLU A 115 -1.99 -3.49 12.79
C GLU A 115 -1.53 -2.46 13.83
N ARG A 116 -0.22 -2.32 14.05
CA ARG A 116 0.33 -1.31 14.96
C ARG A 116 0.35 0.10 14.35
N LEU A 117 0.27 0.21 13.03
CA LEU A 117 0.36 1.48 12.33
C LEU A 117 -0.77 2.44 12.75
N THR A 118 -0.38 3.66 13.10
CA THR A 118 -1.29 4.76 13.45
C THR A 118 -0.94 6.01 12.66
N ALA A 119 -1.89 6.94 12.53
CA ALA A 119 -1.65 8.23 11.89
C ALA A 119 -0.64 9.09 12.67
N VAL A 120 -0.48 8.84 13.98
CA VAL A 120 0.53 9.52 14.81
C VAL A 120 1.92 8.97 14.51
N SER A 121 2.09 7.65 14.50
CA SER A 121 3.40 7.03 14.19
C SER A 121 3.83 7.38 12.76
N TRP A 122 2.92 7.28 11.79
CA TRP A 122 3.15 7.73 10.40
C TRP A 122 3.65 9.18 10.32
N ARG A 123 2.94 10.14 10.96
CA ARG A 123 3.32 11.55 10.93
C ARG A 123 4.66 11.86 11.62
N ARG A 124 5.09 11.00 12.55
CA ARG A 124 6.39 11.09 13.22
C ARG A 124 7.52 10.41 12.44
N GLY A 125 7.20 9.67 11.38
CA GLY A 125 8.16 8.81 10.68
C GLY A 125 8.56 7.58 11.49
N GLU A 126 7.75 7.20 12.47
CA GLU A 126 7.90 5.99 13.28
C GLU A 126 7.09 4.88 12.61
N GLN A 127 7.78 3.87 12.08
CA GLN A 127 7.19 2.67 11.48
C GLN A 127 7.37 1.47 12.39
#